data_AF-A0A955J7R2-F1
#
_entry.id   AF-A0A955J7R2-F1
#
_cell.length_a   1.000
_cell.length_b   1.000
_cell.length_c   1.000
_cell.angle_alpha   90.00
_cell.angle_beta   90.00
_cell.angle_gamma   90.00
#
_symmetry.space_group_name_H-M   'P 1'
#
loop_
_entity.id
_entity.type
_entity.pdbx_description
1 polymer ?
#
loop_
_entity_poly.entity_id
_entity_poly.type
_entity_poly.pdbx_seq_one_letter_code
_entity_poly.pdbx_strand_id
1 'polypeptide(L)'
;MIRIDDSLLEEIGLIGLPEHERREMLKHIYSTLEMRVGMRLAERMNDQQLDEFEKFIDGDLVYIENYLNQLKPGWQQAPAYIKELQMAHEASQRNNMPFNELSVKSQFGALTWLETNFPDYKDVVAGELDKLKVEIKQDSSKIIEATGVDQQGSVAPMQNSQQSSQGLDASTQVLQDPRIQGDNQQPPLAA
;
A
#
# COMPACT_ATOMS: atom_id res chain seq x y z
N MET A 1 -6.25 4.53 -18.42
CA MET A 1 -5.47 4.49 -17.17
C MET A 1 -4.23 3.67 -17.44
N ILE A 2 -3.08 4.15 -17.01
CA ILE A 2 -1.82 3.40 -17.10
C ILE A 2 -2.01 2.11 -16.30
N ARG A 3 -1.64 0.98 -16.90
CA ARG A 3 -1.73 -0.34 -16.25
C ARG A 3 -0.37 -0.67 -15.64
N ILE A 4 -0.36 -0.90 -14.33
CA ILE A 4 0.80 -1.38 -13.60
C ILE A 4 0.34 -2.70 -12.99
N ASP A 5 0.57 -3.78 -13.75
CA ASP A 5 0.15 -5.16 -13.47
C ASP A 5 1.26 -6.14 -13.89
N ASP A 6 0.99 -7.45 -13.86
CA ASP A 6 1.99 -8.47 -14.22
C ASP A 6 2.57 -8.30 -15.63
N SER A 7 1.85 -7.66 -16.57
CA SER A 7 2.39 -7.33 -17.91
C SER A 7 3.56 -6.35 -17.83
N LEU A 8 3.52 -5.41 -16.88
CA LEU A 8 4.62 -4.50 -16.61
C LEU A 8 5.84 -5.24 -16.06
N LEU A 9 5.61 -6.18 -15.14
CA LEU A 9 6.68 -6.99 -14.55
C LEU A 9 7.36 -7.86 -15.60
N GLU A 10 6.60 -8.41 -16.55
CA GLU A 10 7.16 -9.12 -17.70
C GLU A 10 8.07 -8.22 -18.53
N GLU A 11 7.64 -7.01 -18.85
CA GLU A 11 8.40 -6.06 -19.68
C GLU A 11 9.75 -5.65 -19.04
N ILE A 12 9.78 -5.48 -17.71
CA ILE A 12 10.97 -5.09 -16.96
C ILE A 12 11.79 -6.30 -16.44
N GLY A 13 11.37 -7.52 -16.77
CA GLY A 13 12.11 -8.76 -16.46
C GLY A 13 11.92 -9.30 -15.04
N LEU A 14 10.87 -8.89 -14.33
CA LEU A 14 10.58 -9.27 -12.94
C LEU A 14 9.41 -10.27 -12.80
N ILE A 15 8.86 -10.79 -13.90
CA ILE A 15 7.78 -11.79 -13.85
C ILE A 15 8.20 -13.11 -13.17
N GLY A 16 9.50 -13.40 -13.13
CA GLY A 16 10.06 -14.58 -12.48
C GLY A 16 10.02 -14.53 -10.94
N LEU A 17 9.68 -13.39 -10.34
CA LEU A 17 9.54 -13.28 -8.89
C LEU A 17 8.34 -14.13 -8.38
N PRO A 18 8.44 -14.71 -7.17
CA PRO A 18 7.32 -15.23 -6.41
C PRO A 18 6.09 -14.31 -6.40
N GLU A 19 4.89 -14.88 -6.37
CA GLU A 19 3.64 -14.11 -6.50
C GLU A 19 3.49 -13.02 -5.42
N HIS A 20 3.88 -13.34 -4.18
CA HIS A 20 3.87 -12.36 -3.09
C HIS A 20 4.78 -11.16 -3.41
N GLU A 21 5.99 -11.42 -3.90
CA GLU A 21 6.96 -10.39 -4.23
C GLU A 21 6.57 -9.59 -5.46
N ARG A 22 5.92 -10.21 -6.46
CA ARG A 22 5.32 -9.47 -7.58
C ARG A 22 4.31 -8.46 -7.09
N ARG A 23 3.43 -8.84 -6.16
CA ARG A 23 2.45 -7.91 -5.58
C ARG A 23 3.12 -6.78 -4.80
N GLU A 24 4.14 -7.07 -4.00
CA GLU A 24 4.88 -6.04 -3.26
C GLU A 24 5.67 -5.12 -4.21
N MET A 25 6.26 -5.67 -5.27
CA MET A 25 6.94 -4.91 -6.31
C MET A 25 5.96 -3.97 -7.04
N LEU A 26 4.78 -4.46 -7.41
CA LEU A 26 3.75 -3.63 -8.03
C LEU A 26 3.34 -2.48 -7.10
N LYS A 27 3.07 -2.75 -5.82
CA LYS A 27 2.78 -1.70 -4.82
C LYS A 27 3.91 -0.67 -4.72
N HIS A 28 5.16 -1.13 -4.68
CA HIS A 28 6.31 -0.25 -4.62
C HIS A 28 6.44 0.63 -5.87
N ILE A 29 6.18 0.08 -7.06
CA ILE A 29 6.16 0.82 -8.32
C ILE A 29 5.07 1.88 -8.29
N TYR A 30 3.84 1.54 -7.87
CA TYR A 30 2.74 2.51 -7.73
C TYR A 30 3.12 3.65 -6.79
N SER A 31 3.57 3.34 -5.58
CA SER A 31 3.94 4.35 -4.57
C SER A 31 5.08 5.25 -5.04
N THR A 32 6.09 4.66 -5.68
CA THR A 32 7.23 5.42 -6.22
C THR A 32 6.80 6.33 -7.37
N LEU A 33 5.92 5.85 -8.25
CA LEU A 33 5.38 6.64 -9.34
C LEU A 33 4.54 7.81 -8.82
N GLU A 34 3.65 7.58 -7.86
CA GLU A 34 2.84 8.62 -7.23
C GLU A 34 3.71 9.73 -6.63
N MET A 35 4.75 9.36 -5.90
CA MET A 35 5.70 10.32 -5.33
C MET A 35 6.41 11.14 -6.43
N ARG A 36 6.95 10.49 -7.46
CA ARG A 36 7.67 11.17 -8.56
C ARG A 36 6.77 12.11 -9.35
N VAL A 37 5.57 11.65 -9.67
CA VAL A 37 4.56 12.45 -10.36
C VAL A 37 4.15 13.64 -9.50
N GLY A 38 3.89 13.44 -8.21
CA GLY A 38 3.57 14.50 -7.27
C GLY A 38 4.65 15.58 -7.22
N MET A 39 5.92 15.19 -7.06
CA MET A 39 7.05 16.11 -7.09
C MET A 39 7.15 16.85 -8.44
N ARG A 40 7.04 16.13 -9.55
CA ARG A 40 7.18 16.70 -10.89
C ARG A 40 6.09 17.70 -11.24
N LEU A 41 4.87 17.45 -10.76
CA LEU A 41 3.76 18.40 -10.90
C LEU A 41 3.95 19.60 -9.97
N ALA A 42 4.34 19.37 -8.71
CA ALA A 42 4.57 20.43 -7.73
C ALA A 42 5.66 21.44 -8.17
N GLU A 43 6.73 20.98 -8.82
CA GLU A 43 7.78 21.85 -9.42
C GLU A 43 7.24 22.86 -10.43
N ARG A 44 6.05 22.62 -10.99
CA ARG A 44 5.40 23.44 -12.01
C ARG A 44 4.20 24.20 -11.47
N MET A 45 3.86 24.01 -10.19
CA MET A 45 2.81 24.74 -9.51
C MET A 45 3.39 25.99 -8.85
N ASN A 46 2.63 27.07 -8.85
CA ASN A 46 2.89 28.19 -7.95
C ASN A 46 2.31 27.93 -6.56
N ASP A 47 2.65 28.77 -5.57
CA ASP A 47 2.21 28.62 -4.18
C ASP A 47 0.68 28.53 -4.05
N GLN A 48 -0.06 29.38 -4.78
CA GLN A 48 -1.52 29.33 -4.76
C GLN A 48 -2.06 28.00 -5.30
N GLN A 49 -1.48 27.48 -6.38
CA GLN A 49 -1.88 26.20 -6.96
C GLN A 49 -1.56 25.02 -6.03
N LEU A 50 -0.46 25.09 -5.28
CA LEU A 50 -0.14 24.10 -4.24
C LEU A 50 -1.20 24.15 -3.13
N ASP A 51 -1.50 25.34 -2.59
CA ASP A 51 -2.51 25.52 -1.55
C ASP A 51 -3.90 25.02 -2.01
N GLU A 52 -4.26 25.29 -3.27
CA GLU A 52 -5.51 24.79 -3.86
C GLU A 52 -5.50 23.27 -4.01
N PHE A 53 -4.37 22.68 -4.42
CA PHE A 53 -4.25 21.25 -4.63
C PHE A 53 -4.27 20.47 -3.30
N GLU A 54 -3.61 21.00 -2.26
CA GLU A 54 -3.59 20.44 -0.91
C GLU A 54 -4.99 20.24 -0.34
N LYS A 55 -5.95 21.13 -0.65
CA LYS A 55 -7.35 20.97 -0.22
C LYS A 55 -8.01 19.69 -0.70
N PHE A 56 -7.62 19.16 -1.86
CA PHE A 56 -8.11 17.86 -2.33
C PHE A 56 -7.45 16.71 -1.56
N ILE A 57 -6.15 16.83 -1.24
CA ILE A 57 -5.39 15.83 -0.49
C ILE A 57 -5.88 15.73 0.96
N ASP A 58 -6.15 16.87 1.59
CA ASP A 58 -6.66 16.96 2.96
C ASP A 58 -8.14 16.58 3.09
N GLY A 59 -8.87 16.51 1.97
CA GLY A 59 -10.29 16.18 1.97
C GLY A 59 -11.16 17.33 2.48
N ASP A 60 -10.85 18.57 2.12
CA ASP A 60 -11.71 19.74 2.39
C ASP A 60 -13.00 19.64 1.56
N LEU A 61 -14.00 18.97 2.12
CA LEU A 61 -15.25 18.66 1.44
C LEU A 61 -15.95 19.92 0.91
N VAL A 62 -15.92 21.01 1.68
CA VAL A 62 -16.60 22.27 1.29
C VAL A 62 -15.90 22.85 0.07
N TYR A 63 -14.58 22.90 0.08
CA TYR A 63 -13.82 23.37 -1.08
C TYR A 63 -14.03 22.47 -2.31
N ILE A 64 -13.94 21.14 -2.13
CA ILE A 64 -14.09 20.16 -3.21
C ILE A 64 -15.45 20.30 -3.90
N GLU A 65 -16.54 20.33 -3.13
CA GLU A 65 -17.88 20.44 -3.69
C GLU A 65 -18.11 21.78 -4.38
N ASN A 66 -17.60 22.88 -3.81
CA ASN A 66 -17.70 24.20 -4.44
C ASN A 66 -16.93 24.25 -5.77
N TYR A 67 -15.69 23.77 -5.78
CA TYR A 67 -14.85 23.70 -6.98
C TYR A 67 -15.54 22.89 -8.09
N LEU A 68 -16.03 21.69 -7.75
CA LEU A 68 -16.70 20.82 -8.70
C LEU A 68 -18.04 21.40 -9.19
N ASN A 69 -18.82 22.04 -8.33
CA ASN A 69 -20.08 22.68 -8.73
C ASN A 69 -19.87 23.86 -9.67
N GLN A 70 -18.79 24.63 -9.47
CA GLN A 70 -18.45 25.76 -10.33
C GLN A 70 -17.94 25.30 -11.70
N LEU A 71 -17.04 24.31 -11.73
CA LEU A 71 -16.38 23.89 -12.95
C LEU A 71 -17.18 22.85 -13.74
N LYS A 72 -17.90 21.96 -13.04
CA LYS A 72 -18.65 20.84 -13.61
C LYS A 72 -20.01 20.67 -12.93
N PRO A 73 -20.97 21.58 -13.17
CA PRO A 73 -22.33 21.43 -12.65
C PRO A 73 -22.91 20.04 -12.94
N GLY A 74 -23.46 19.38 -11.93
CA GLY A 74 -23.99 18.02 -12.07
C GLY A 74 -22.92 16.91 -12.13
N TRP A 75 -21.69 17.18 -11.66
CA TRP A 75 -20.60 16.19 -11.59
C TRP A 75 -20.98 14.86 -10.90
N GLN A 76 -21.95 14.88 -9.99
CA GLN A 76 -22.49 13.69 -9.32
C GLN A 76 -23.10 12.67 -10.31
N GLN A 77 -23.56 13.14 -11.47
CA GLN A 77 -24.10 12.30 -12.55
C GLN A 77 -23.05 11.98 -13.62
N ALA A 78 -21.82 12.48 -13.47
CA ALA A 78 -20.77 12.22 -14.43
C ALA A 78 -20.44 10.72 -14.43
N PRO A 79 -20.41 10.04 -15.60
CA PRO A 79 -20.09 8.61 -15.67
C PRO A 79 -18.77 8.24 -15.00
N ALA A 80 -17.77 9.14 -15.07
CA ALA A 80 -16.47 8.94 -14.40
C ALA A 80 -16.58 8.94 -12.87
N TYR A 81 -17.39 9.83 -12.28
CA TYR A 81 -17.61 9.86 -10.83
C TYR A 81 -18.41 8.62 -10.37
N ILE A 82 -19.48 8.27 -11.10
CA ILE A 82 -20.28 7.07 -10.80
C ILE A 82 -19.41 5.80 -10.85
N LYS A 83 -18.53 5.71 -11.84
CA LYS A 83 -17.59 4.59 -11.95
C LYS A 83 -16.64 4.53 -10.76
N GLU A 84 -16.08 5.66 -10.33
CA GLU A 84 -15.19 5.71 -9.15
C GLU A 84 -15.92 5.29 -7.87
N LEU A 85 -17.15 5.77 -7.67
CA LEU A 85 -18.00 5.35 -6.55
C LEU A 85 -18.23 3.82 -6.55
N GLN A 86 -18.53 3.23 -7.71
CA GLN A 86 -18.72 1.78 -7.83
C GLN A 86 -17.44 1.01 -7.49
N MET A 87 -16.29 1.43 -8.04
CA MET A 87 -15.00 0.78 -7.76
C MET A 87 -14.62 0.87 -6.28
N ALA A 88 -14.85 2.02 -5.64
CA ALA A 88 -14.60 2.21 -4.22
C ALA A 88 -15.52 1.36 -3.35
N HIS A 89 -16.80 1.20 -3.71
CA HIS A 89 -17.72 0.27 -3.03
C HIS A 89 -17.23 -1.19 -3.14
N GLU A 90 -16.83 -1.63 -4.34
CA GLU A 90 -16.31 -2.98 -4.56
C GLU A 90 -15.01 -3.22 -3.78
N ALA A 91 -14.10 -2.25 -3.75
CA ALA A 91 -12.86 -2.33 -2.98
C ALA A 91 -13.12 -2.39 -1.46
N SER A 92 -14.06 -1.59 -0.97
CA SER A 92 -14.47 -1.59 0.45
C SER A 92 -14.99 -2.95 0.88
N GLN A 93 -15.82 -3.59 0.04
CA GLN A 93 -16.33 -4.94 0.28
C GLN A 93 -15.23 -6.01 0.25
N ARG A 94 -14.36 -5.98 -0.78
CA ARG A 94 -13.27 -6.96 -0.90
C ARG A 94 -12.28 -6.91 0.25
N ASN A 95 -11.99 -5.70 0.74
CA ASN A 95 -11.00 -5.48 1.80
C ASN A 95 -11.62 -5.42 3.20
N ASN A 96 -12.95 -5.62 3.31
CA ASN A 96 -13.71 -5.45 4.56
C ASN A 96 -13.41 -4.12 5.27
N MET A 97 -13.32 -3.03 4.49
CA MET A 97 -13.08 -1.67 4.96
C MET A 97 -14.36 -0.84 4.84
N PRO A 98 -14.59 0.14 5.74
CA PRO A 98 -15.73 1.04 5.61
C PRO A 98 -15.60 1.87 4.32
N PHE A 99 -16.72 2.03 3.61
CA PHE A 99 -16.77 2.90 2.44
C PHE A 99 -16.54 4.36 2.84
N ASN A 100 -15.64 5.03 2.11
CA ASN A 100 -15.33 6.43 2.29
C ASN A 100 -15.69 7.22 1.02
N GLU A 101 -16.83 7.91 1.04
CA GLU A 101 -17.25 8.75 -0.08
C GLU A 101 -16.35 9.98 -0.25
N LEU A 102 -15.80 10.52 0.85
CA LEU A 102 -14.94 11.70 0.81
C LEU A 102 -13.69 11.46 -0.03
N SER A 103 -13.05 10.29 0.08
CA SER A 103 -11.89 9.97 -0.75
C SER A 103 -12.23 9.93 -2.24
N VAL A 104 -13.44 9.46 -2.59
CA VAL A 104 -13.90 9.45 -3.99
C VAL A 104 -14.11 10.87 -4.50
N LYS A 105 -14.73 11.75 -3.71
CA LYS A 105 -14.90 13.17 -4.06
C LYS A 105 -13.56 13.88 -4.19
N SER A 106 -12.65 13.68 -3.24
CA SER A 106 -11.28 14.23 -3.27
C SER A 106 -10.54 13.82 -4.53
N GLN A 107 -10.52 12.53 -4.87
CA GLN A 107 -9.83 12.02 -6.05
C GLN A 107 -10.45 12.56 -7.34
N PHE A 108 -11.78 12.56 -7.45
CA PHE A 108 -12.46 13.11 -8.62
C PHE A 108 -12.21 14.62 -8.77
N GLY A 109 -12.23 15.36 -7.65
CA GLY A 109 -11.89 16.78 -7.57
C GLY A 109 -10.45 17.05 -8.02
N ALA A 110 -9.47 16.35 -7.45
CA ALA A 110 -8.06 16.49 -7.78
C ALA A 110 -7.80 16.21 -9.26
N LEU A 111 -8.39 15.16 -9.84
CA LEU A 111 -8.27 14.86 -11.26
C LEU A 111 -8.90 15.94 -12.14
N THR A 112 -10.06 16.47 -11.74
CA THR A 112 -10.71 17.57 -12.46
C THR A 112 -9.86 18.85 -12.39
N TRP A 113 -9.23 19.11 -11.24
CA TRP A 113 -8.31 20.24 -11.07
C TRP A 113 -7.05 20.08 -11.93
N LEU A 114 -6.45 18.89 -11.97
CA LEU A 114 -5.31 18.60 -12.84
C LEU A 114 -5.67 18.72 -14.32
N GLU A 115 -6.83 18.21 -14.75
CA GLU A 115 -7.28 18.35 -16.14
C GLU A 115 -7.47 19.81 -16.57
N THR A 116 -7.73 20.69 -15.61
CA THR A 116 -7.93 22.13 -15.85
C THR A 116 -6.64 22.92 -15.83
N ASN A 117 -5.76 22.64 -14.84
CA ASN A 117 -4.54 23.43 -14.59
C ASN A 117 -3.29 22.83 -15.23
N PHE A 118 -3.26 21.50 -15.44
CA PHE A 118 -2.14 20.74 -15.99
C PHE A 118 -2.63 19.76 -17.07
N PRO A 119 -3.08 20.24 -18.24
CA PRO A 119 -3.66 19.36 -19.27
C PRO A 119 -2.72 18.23 -19.74
N ASP A 120 -1.40 18.43 -19.60
CA ASP A 120 -0.34 17.46 -19.92
C ASP A 120 0.02 16.51 -18.76
N TYR A 121 -0.70 16.54 -17.63
CA TYR A 121 -0.34 15.70 -16.47
C TYR A 121 -0.28 14.21 -16.81
N LYS A 122 -1.12 13.73 -17.75
CA LYS A 122 -1.11 12.34 -18.22
C LYS A 122 0.21 11.99 -18.92
N ASP A 123 0.78 12.93 -19.67
CA ASP A 123 2.09 12.77 -20.31
C ASP A 123 3.21 12.81 -19.26
N VAL A 124 3.07 13.61 -18.20
CA VAL A 124 3.98 13.56 -17.04
C VAL A 124 3.95 12.19 -16.38
N VAL A 125 2.77 11.62 -16.11
CA VAL A 125 2.66 10.26 -15.52
C VAL A 125 3.30 9.22 -16.43
N ALA A 126 3.04 9.28 -17.74
CA ALA A 126 3.63 8.36 -18.71
C ALA A 126 5.16 8.48 -18.73
N GLY A 127 5.69 9.71 -18.79
CA GLY A 127 7.13 9.97 -18.80
C GLY A 127 7.83 9.51 -17.52
N GLU A 128 7.23 9.73 -16.34
CA GLU A 128 7.79 9.25 -15.08
C GLU A 128 7.73 7.72 -14.94
N LEU A 129 6.67 7.09 -15.45
CA LEU A 129 6.61 5.62 -15.51
C LEU A 129 7.70 5.05 -16.42
N ASP A 130 7.91 5.62 -17.60
CA ASP A 130 8.92 5.12 -18.54
C ASP A 130 10.34 5.24 -17.96
N LYS A 131 10.65 6.34 -17.27
CA LYS A 131 11.91 6.47 -16.52
C LYS A 131 12.04 5.41 -15.44
N LEU A 132 11.01 5.24 -14.62
CA LEU A 132 11.00 4.25 -13.54
C LEU A 132 11.18 2.82 -14.07
N LYS A 133 10.57 2.48 -15.21
CA LYS A 133 10.76 1.19 -15.88
C LYS A 133 12.21 0.97 -16.29
N VAL A 134 12.87 1.97 -16.86
CA VAL A 134 14.28 1.88 -17.26
C VAL A 134 15.17 1.65 -16.04
N GLU A 135 14.95 2.40 -14.96
CA GLU A 135 15.70 2.26 -13.71
C GLU A 135 15.53 0.86 -13.11
N ILE A 136 14.29 0.38 -12.96
CA ILE A 136 14.03 -0.96 -12.41
C ILE A 136 14.62 -2.05 -13.31
N LYS A 137 14.52 -1.89 -14.64
CA LYS A 137 15.10 -2.87 -15.58
C LYS A 137 16.61 -2.97 -15.45
N GLN A 138 17.30 -1.86 -15.20
CA GLN A 138 18.75 -1.86 -14.95
C GLN A 138 19.12 -2.60 -13.66
N ASP A 139 18.27 -2.53 -12.63
CA ASP A 139 18.48 -3.21 -11.35
C ASP A 139 17.80 -4.58 -11.24
N SER A 140 17.05 -5.00 -12.27
CA SER A 140 16.23 -6.22 -12.26
C SER A 140 17.02 -7.48 -11.88
N SER A 141 18.23 -7.65 -12.41
CA SER A 141 19.11 -8.77 -12.08
C SER A 141 19.49 -8.77 -10.60
N LYS A 142 19.84 -7.61 -10.03
CA LYS A 142 20.18 -7.47 -8.61
C LYS A 142 18.97 -7.73 -7.72
N ILE A 143 17.79 -7.31 -8.15
CA ILE A 143 16.54 -7.57 -7.44
C ILE A 143 16.33 -9.09 -7.39
N ILE A 144 16.39 -9.81 -8.51
CA ILE A 144 16.22 -11.28 -8.52
C ILE A 144 17.26 -12.00 -7.65
N GLU A 145 18.52 -11.55 -7.69
CA GLU A 145 19.60 -12.10 -6.85
C GLU A 145 19.37 -11.85 -5.36
N ALA A 146 19.00 -10.61 -4.99
CA ALA A 146 18.76 -10.21 -3.61
C ALA A 146 17.50 -10.87 -3.03
N THR A 147 16.48 -11.07 -3.87
CA THR A 147 15.27 -11.75 -3.45
C THR A 147 15.44 -13.25 -3.33
N GLY A 148 16.56 -13.79 -3.82
CA GLY A 148 17.01 -15.14 -3.54
C GLY A 148 15.96 -16.17 -3.92
N VAL A 149 16.10 -16.79 -5.08
CA VAL A 149 15.44 -18.06 -5.36
C VAL A 149 15.98 -19.06 -4.33
N ASP A 150 15.37 -19.10 -3.14
CA ASP A 150 15.46 -20.18 -2.19
C ASP A 150 14.91 -21.40 -2.92
N GLN A 151 15.80 -22.11 -3.60
CA GLN A 151 15.62 -23.51 -3.94
C GLN A 151 15.58 -24.32 -2.63
N GLN A 152 14.58 -24.11 -1.79
CA GLN A 152 14.23 -25.03 -0.72
C GLN A 152 13.33 -26.13 -1.30
N GLY A 153 14.01 -27.06 -1.95
CA GLY A 153 13.49 -28.35 -2.38
C GLY A 153 14.58 -29.43 -2.42
N SER A 154 15.67 -29.26 -1.66
CA SER A 154 16.65 -30.33 -1.43
C SER A 154 16.47 -30.88 -0.03
N VAL A 155 15.57 -31.86 0.11
CA VAL A 155 15.55 -32.74 1.29
C VAL A 155 16.82 -33.58 1.27
N ALA A 156 17.85 -33.15 2.01
CA ALA A 156 18.97 -34.01 2.33
C ALA A 156 18.46 -35.19 3.20
N PRO A 157 18.82 -36.44 2.89
CA PRO A 157 18.39 -37.58 3.71
C PRO A 157 19.06 -37.51 5.07
N MET A 158 18.23 -37.35 6.13
CA MET A 158 18.68 -37.41 7.51
C MET A 158 19.06 -38.87 7.84
N GLN A 159 20.36 -39.14 7.83
CA GLN A 159 20.90 -40.45 8.20
C GLN A 159 20.89 -40.59 9.72
N ASN A 160 20.20 -41.64 10.14
CA ASN A 160 20.02 -42.14 11.49
C ASN A 160 21.36 -42.38 12.22
N SER A 161 21.50 -41.85 13.44
CA SER A 161 22.45 -42.36 14.42
C SER A 161 21.87 -42.23 15.84
N GLN A 162 21.13 -43.27 16.23
CA GLN A 162 20.93 -43.67 17.62
C GLN A 162 22.26 -44.14 18.22
N GLN A 163 22.69 -43.61 19.37
CA GLN A 163 23.26 -44.43 20.44
C GLN A 163 23.27 -43.70 21.81
N SER A 164 22.59 -44.34 22.77
CA SER A 164 22.70 -44.38 24.25
C SER A 164 23.87 -43.65 24.95
N SER A 165 23.80 -43.17 26.21
CA SER A 165 23.29 -43.84 27.43
C SER A 165 23.33 -42.91 28.67
N GLN A 166 22.34 -43.09 29.56
CA GLN A 166 22.37 -43.12 31.04
C GLN A 166 23.25 -42.16 31.87
N GLY A 167 22.59 -41.49 32.82
CA GLY A 167 23.17 -40.98 34.05
C GLY A 167 22.10 -40.35 34.96
N LEU A 168 21.54 -41.14 35.87
CA LEU A 168 20.78 -40.66 37.03
C LEU A 168 21.78 -40.15 38.08
N ASP A 169 21.53 -38.97 38.67
CA ASP A 169 21.74 -38.79 40.11
C ASP A 169 20.86 -37.65 40.64
N ALA A 170 20.44 -37.82 41.87
CA ALA A 170 19.37 -37.10 42.52
C ALA A 170 19.89 -36.06 43.52
N SER A 171 18.97 -35.16 43.89
CA SER A 171 18.77 -34.64 45.25
C SER A 171 19.17 -33.18 45.50
N THR A 172 18.23 -32.52 46.19
CA THR A 172 18.45 -31.41 47.15
C THR A 172 18.53 -30.03 46.48
N GLN A 173 17.74 -29.01 46.80
CA GLN A 173 17.29 -28.61 48.12
C GLN A 173 16.10 -27.64 48.04
N VAL A 174 15.16 -27.87 48.94
CA VAL A 174 14.02 -27.02 49.30
C VAL A 174 14.51 -25.76 50.00
N LEU A 175 13.99 -24.58 49.64
CA LEU A 175 13.82 -23.49 50.60
C LEU A 175 12.53 -22.73 50.30
N GLN A 176 11.55 -22.96 51.18
CA GLN A 176 10.39 -22.11 51.41
C GLN A 176 10.84 -20.86 52.17
N ASP A 177 10.27 -19.70 51.86
CA ASP A 177 9.87 -18.75 52.91
C ASP A 177 8.61 -17.98 52.46
N PRO A 178 7.69 -17.61 53.39
CA PRO A 178 6.29 -17.32 53.08
C PRO A 178 5.84 -15.87 53.39
N ARG A 179 4.62 -15.54 52.91
CA ARG A 179 3.75 -14.38 53.28
C ARG A 179 4.17 -13.05 52.63
N ILE A 180 3.30 -12.31 51.94
CA ILE A 180 2.16 -11.49 52.41
C ILE A 180 1.23 -11.28 51.18
N GLN A 181 -0.03 -11.77 51.11
CA GLN A 181 -1.30 -11.25 51.66
C GLN A 181 -1.71 -9.84 51.19
N GLY A 182 -2.84 -9.76 50.48
CA GLY A 182 -3.51 -8.54 50.00
C GLY A 182 -4.25 -8.87 48.70
N ASP A 183 -5.38 -9.56 48.73
CA ASP A 183 -6.71 -9.01 49.04
C ASP A 183 -6.93 -7.67 48.31
N ASN A 184 -7.57 -7.71 47.14
CA ASN A 184 -8.60 -6.73 46.81
C ASN A 184 -9.58 -7.26 45.73
N GLN A 185 -10.61 -7.90 46.26
CA GLN A 185 -12.02 -7.91 45.87
C GLN A 185 -12.45 -7.13 44.60
N GLN A 186 -13.07 -7.87 43.67
CA GLN A 186 -14.22 -7.38 42.87
C GLN A 186 -15.41 -7.10 43.79
N PRO A 187 -16.35 -6.21 43.41
CA PRO A 187 -17.68 -6.70 43.02
C PRO A 187 -18.36 -5.79 41.93
N PRO A 188 -19.68 -5.85 41.67
CA PRO A 188 -20.26 -6.64 40.58
C PRO A 188 -21.11 -5.81 39.58
N LEU A 189 -21.65 -6.51 38.57
CA LEU A 189 -22.71 -6.05 37.68
C LEU A 189 -23.96 -5.54 38.43
N ALA A 190 -24.60 -4.51 37.86
CA ALA A 190 -26.04 -4.24 37.89
C ALA A 190 -26.38 -3.60 36.53
N ALA A 191 -27.16 -4.28 35.67
CA ALA A 191 -28.63 -4.23 35.54
C ALA A 191 -29.08 -3.06 34.64
#